data_AF-A0A6B3NEV0-F1
#
_entry.id   AF-A0A6B3NEV0-F1
#
_cell.length_a   1.000
_cell.length_b   1.000
_cell.length_c   1.000
_cell.angle_alpha   90.00
_cell.angle_beta   90.00
_cell.angle_gamma   90.00
#
_symmetry.space_group_name_H-M   'P 1'
#
loop_
_entity.id
_entity.type
_entity.pdbx_description
1 polymer ?
#
loop_
_entity_poly.entity_id
_entity_poly.type
_entity_poly.pdbx_seq_one_letter_code
_entity_poly.pdbx_strand_id
1 'polypeptide(L)'
;MNQEYDHFNNQNQSLHPLLSRRLESAINEVKFESQIRIESPTFLQHHCVYDRAILPATAYIEMALTAVNSLSKSENWVVENFTIQEALILLDNEVQTIQTILTVESDQAYSFKILRLTKGQTNEELSQNIHASGKLLLKELDLGNTQTDLSVLQARCQKISVDAHYQECRERSIDYGSNFQVIEQLWRKEGEALGQIQLPSALIPDAQDYNVHPVLLDSCLQVLWAALPNSLKQQTYLPVSLERLQVYRSPGNCLWSYAQLNPTQDSSEQTLSANLYLFDESGALVIEIEGIFIGRASREAMLRNVQKKQKIALTATFTAEPVEDSLAFWSKQLNIPFTIEFAAYNQVFQELLNPNSLLGSNQDGVNVVLLRLQDWEQNDNRLQLAIDSSQKEKIFSNQLRHTLPNRLEVAHLNQYETEYLYQELFIDQVYLRHGIVLNDDACVVDVGANIGLFTLFVQQKCPNATVYSFEPAPHAFKKLESNARLYCKNA
;
A
#
# COMPACT_ATOMS: atom_id res chain seq x y z
N MET A 1 41.25 28.04 10.15
CA MET A 1 40.92 29.41 9.69
C MET A 1 40.04 29.19 8.48
N ASN A 2 38.73 29.14 8.74
CA ASN A 2 37.72 28.60 7.83
C ASN A 2 37.34 29.63 6.78
N GLN A 3 37.55 29.32 5.52
CA GLN A 3 36.81 29.84 4.39
C GLN A 3 36.78 28.73 3.35
N GLU A 4 35.60 28.15 3.13
CA GLU A 4 35.03 27.78 1.82
C GLU A 4 33.85 26.84 2.03
N TYR A 5 32.85 26.97 1.15
CA TYR A 5 31.56 26.26 1.07
C TYR A 5 30.39 26.85 1.87
N ASP A 6 29.89 28.00 1.40
CA ASP A 6 28.51 28.42 1.63
C ASP A 6 28.01 29.30 0.47
N HIS A 7 28.00 28.74 -0.74
CA HIS A 7 27.44 29.40 -1.93
C HIS A 7 26.68 28.37 -2.78
N PHE A 8 25.51 27.93 -2.29
CA PHE A 8 24.38 27.48 -3.11
C PHE A 8 23.15 27.32 -2.20
N ASN A 9 22.44 28.43 -1.91
CA ASN A 9 21.00 28.36 -1.65
C ASN A 9 20.33 29.75 -1.61
N ASN A 10 19.05 29.73 -1.99
CA ASN A 10 18.02 30.77 -1.88
C ASN A 10 18.02 31.88 -2.93
N GLN A 11 17.50 31.54 -4.11
CA GLN A 11 16.48 32.41 -4.71
C GLN A 11 15.12 31.98 -4.14
N ASN A 12 14.41 32.91 -3.50
CA ASN A 12 13.05 32.76 -2.98
C ASN A 12 12.08 32.36 -4.12
N GLN A 13 11.95 31.06 -4.39
CA GLN A 13 10.78 30.51 -5.08
C GLN A 13 9.86 29.97 -3.99
N SER A 14 8.66 30.55 -3.89
CA SER A 14 7.58 29.95 -3.11
C SER A 14 7.40 28.52 -3.59
N LEU A 15 7.52 27.54 -2.70
CA LEU A 15 7.38 26.14 -3.06
C LEU A 15 5.90 25.84 -3.29
N HIS A 16 5.57 25.18 -4.40
CA HIS A 16 4.19 24.85 -4.74
C HIS A 16 3.52 24.06 -3.60
N PRO A 17 2.30 24.42 -3.14
CA PRO A 17 1.71 23.83 -1.93
C PRO A 17 1.48 22.31 -1.97
N LEU A 18 1.32 21.74 -3.18
CA LEU A 18 1.08 20.29 -3.36
C LEU A 18 2.27 19.49 -3.90
N LEU A 19 3.34 20.12 -4.38
CA LEU A 19 4.48 19.43 -5.01
C LEU A 19 5.81 19.71 -4.30
N SER A 20 5.91 20.87 -3.65
CA SER A 20 7.02 21.31 -2.82
C SER A 20 8.38 21.15 -3.52
N ARG A 21 9.23 20.20 -3.11
CA ARG A 21 10.63 20.12 -3.56
C ARG A 21 10.89 18.97 -4.51
N ARG A 22 11.80 19.19 -5.46
CA ARG A 22 12.42 18.13 -6.26
C ARG A 22 13.49 17.41 -5.45
N LEU A 23 13.51 16.09 -5.51
CA LEU A 23 14.58 15.25 -4.95
C LEU A 23 15.62 14.98 -6.04
N GLU A 24 16.89 15.22 -5.73
CA GLU A 24 17.99 14.83 -6.60
C GLU A 24 18.17 13.31 -6.57
N SER A 25 18.36 12.72 -7.74
CA SER A 25 18.56 11.29 -7.88
C SER A 25 19.47 10.99 -9.06
N ALA A 26 20.28 9.94 -8.94
CA ALA A 26 21.20 9.48 -9.98
C ALA A 26 20.52 8.63 -11.08
N ILE A 27 19.21 8.36 -10.95
CA ILE A 27 18.41 7.60 -11.93
C ILE A 27 17.56 8.53 -12.80
N ASN A 28 17.15 8.05 -13.98
CA ASN A 28 16.34 8.78 -14.97
C ASN A 28 14.87 9.02 -14.56
N GLU A 29 14.55 8.95 -13.26
CA GLU A 29 13.23 9.31 -12.73
C GLU A 29 13.33 10.67 -12.04
N VAL A 30 12.35 11.54 -12.29
CA VAL A 30 12.22 12.79 -11.56
C VAL A 30 11.27 12.57 -10.39
N LYS A 31 11.72 12.89 -9.19
CA LYS A 31 10.93 12.72 -7.96
C LYS A 31 10.69 14.06 -7.31
N PHE A 32 9.46 14.28 -6.91
CA PHE A 32 9.05 15.38 -6.05
C PHE A 32 8.50 14.82 -4.76
N GLU A 33 8.67 15.58 -3.68
CA GLU A 33 8.15 15.22 -2.37
C GLU A 33 7.48 16.44 -1.74
N SER A 34 6.24 16.24 -1.31
CA SER A 34 5.45 17.22 -0.58
C SER A 34 4.88 16.63 0.70
N GLN A 35 4.52 17.53 1.62
CA GLN A 35 3.87 17.17 2.87
C GLN A 35 2.56 17.93 2.95
N ILE A 36 1.46 17.19 3.09
CA ILE A 36 0.13 17.74 3.26
C ILE A 36 -0.46 17.29 4.60
N ARG A 37 -1.36 18.10 5.13
CA ARG A 37 -2.17 17.81 6.31
C ARG A 37 -3.62 18.12 5.97
N ILE A 38 -4.56 17.62 6.78
CA ILE A 38 -5.98 17.94 6.60
C ILE A 38 -6.23 19.46 6.60
N GLU A 39 -5.48 20.24 7.38
CA GLU A 39 -5.58 21.71 7.44
C GLU A 39 -4.62 22.46 6.50
N SER A 40 -3.78 21.76 5.73
CA SER A 40 -2.74 22.37 4.90
C SER A 40 -2.47 21.60 3.60
N PRO A 41 -2.84 22.14 2.42
CA PRO A 41 -3.52 23.44 2.22
C PRO A 41 -4.91 23.56 2.86
N THR A 42 -5.33 24.79 3.21
CA THR A 42 -6.52 25.07 4.02
C THR A 42 -7.84 24.58 3.41
N PHE A 43 -7.88 24.36 2.10
CA PHE A 43 -9.05 23.81 1.43
C PHE A 43 -9.22 22.30 1.63
N LEU A 44 -8.17 21.53 1.94
CA LEU A 44 -8.25 20.06 1.95
C LEU A 44 -9.29 19.51 2.94
N GLN A 45 -9.39 20.09 4.13
CA GLN A 45 -10.41 19.73 5.13
C GLN A 45 -11.86 19.93 4.66
N HIS A 46 -12.09 20.66 3.57
CA HIS A 46 -13.42 20.98 3.05
C HIS A 46 -13.85 20.07 1.88
N HIS A 47 -13.08 19.02 1.57
CA HIS A 47 -13.45 18.00 0.60
C HIS A 47 -13.68 16.66 1.30
N CYS A 48 -14.92 16.42 1.76
CA CYS A 48 -15.25 15.26 2.59
C CYS A 48 -16.17 14.27 1.88
N VAL A 49 -15.86 12.98 2.02
CA VAL A 49 -16.72 11.87 1.60
C VAL A 49 -16.83 10.86 2.74
N TYR A 50 -18.04 10.40 3.07
CA TYR A 50 -18.31 9.52 4.22
C TYR A 50 -17.69 10.01 5.54
N ASP A 51 -17.84 11.30 5.83
CA ASP A 51 -17.29 11.97 7.03
C ASP A 51 -15.76 11.87 7.17
N ARG A 52 -15.07 11.81 6.03
CA ARG A 52 -13.60 11.78 5.94
C ARG A 52 -13.12 12.79 4.92
N ALA A 53 -12.15 13.62 5.30
CA ALA A 53 -11.44 14.46 4.34
C ALA A 53 -10.61 13.56 3.43
N ILE A 54 -10.79 13.71 2.12
CA ILE A 54 -10.03 12.98 1.11
C ILE A 54 -9.38 13.96 0.15
N LEU A 55 -8.18 13.64 -0.33
CA LEU A 55 -7.52 14.44 -1.36
C LEU A 55 -8.35 14.39 -2.65
N PRO A 56 -8.84 15.53 -3.19
CA PRO A 56 -9.67 15.53 -4.39
C PRO A 56 -8.89 15.05 -5.61
N ALA A 57 -9.61 14.48 -6.58
CA ALA A 57 -9.05 14.02 -7.86
C ALA A 57 -8.20 15.10 -8.55
N THR A 58 -8.67 16.34 -8.47
CA THR A 58 -8.08 17.53 -9.10
C THR A 58 -6.76 17.94 -8.48
N ALA A 59 -6.48 17.59 -7.21
CA ALA A 59 -5.18 17.82 -6.61
C ALA A 59 -4.09 16.92 -7.21
N TYR A 60 -4.42 15.67 -7.57
CA TYR A 60 -3.46 14.78 -8.26
C TYR A 60 -3.12 15.29 -9.66
N ILE A 61 -4.13 15.77 -10.39
CA ILE A 61 -3.96 16.37 -11.72
C ILE A 61 -3.04 17.58 -11.63
N GLU A 62 -3.27 18.46 -10.66
CA GLU A 62 -2.42 19.62 -10.41
C GLU A 62 -0.98 19.22 -10.05
N MET A 63 -0.80 18.23 -9.18
CA MET A 63 0.55 17.70 -8.86
C MET A 63 1.29 17.23 -10.12
N ALA A 64 0.60 16.55 -11.04
CA ALA A 64 1.19 16.04 -12.28
C ALA A 64 1.56 17.19 -13.24
N LEU A 65 0.65 18.16 -13.44
CA LEU A 65 0.89 19.34 -14.29
C LEU A 65 2.04 20.20 -13.76
N THR A 66 2.03 20.52 -12.46
CA THR A 66 3.12 21.27 -11.82
C THR A 66 4.45 20.55 -11.96
N ALA A 67 4.47 19.22 -11.82
CA ALA A 67 5.70 18.45 -11.92
C ALA A 67 6.32 18.54 -13.30
N VAL A 68 5.53 18.41 -14.38
CA VAL A 68 6.08 18.49 -15.74
C VAL A 68 6.43 19.93 -16.15
N ASN A 69 5.63 20.92 -15.73
CA ASN A 69 5.92 22.35 -15.97
C ASN A 69 7.18 22.82 -15.25
N SER A 70 7.60 22.15 -14.18
CA SER A 70 8.90 22.43 -13.55
C SER A 70 10.11 21.90 -14.35
N LEU A 71 9.88 20.97 -15.29
CA LEU A 71 10.92 20.34 -16.12
C LEU A 71 11.05 20.96 -17.50
N SER A 72 9.95 21.48 -18.04
CA SER A 72 9.89 22.05 -19.38
C SER A 72 9.26 23.43 -19.35
N LYS A 73 9.74 24.31 -20.23
CA LYS A 73 9.11 25.63 -20.46
C LYS A 73 7.87 25.54 -21.36
N SER A 74 7.54 24.36 -21.85
CA SER A 74 6.31 24.15 -22.62
C SER A 74 5.11 24.11 -21.69
N GLU A 75 4.05 24.84 -22.03
CA GLU A 75 2.84 24.98 -21.19
C GLU A 75 1.66 24.11 -21.66
N ASN A 76 1.84 23.33 -22.73
CA ASN A 76 0.75 22.65 -23.44
C ASN A 76 0.71 21.14 -23.16
N TRP A 77 0.84 20.78 -21.88
CA TRP A 77 0.79 19.38 -21.46
C TRP A 77 -0.65 18.91 -21.38
N VAL A 78 -0.90 17.75 -21.97
CA VAL A 78 -2.18 17.05 -21.93
C VAL A 78 -2.03 15.88 -20.97
N VAL A 79 -2.91 15.80 -19.98
CA VAL A 79 -3.02 14.64 -19.10
C VAL A 79 -3.82 13.58 -19.84
N GLU A 80 -3.28 12.37 -19.98
CA GLU A 80 -3.97 11.24 -20.59
C GLU A 80 -3.99 10.02 -19.69
N ASN A 81 -5.04 9.22 -19.79
CA ASN A 81 -5.23 7.96 -19.05
C ASN A 81 -5.00 8.13 -17.54
N PHE A 82 -5.49 9.24 -16.98
CA PHE A 82 -5.41 9.48 -15.55
C PHE A 82 -6.35 8.53 -14.84
N THR A 83 -5.85 7.84 -13.82
CA THR A 83 -6.58 6.85 -13.03
C THR A 83 -6.29 7.08 -11.57
N ILE A 84 -7.33 6.96 -10.75
CA ILE A 84 -7.26 6.93 -9.29
C ILE A 84 -7.38 5.47 -8.88
N GLN A 85 -6.29 4.91 -8.39
CA GLN A 85 -6.27 3.55 -7.85
C GLN A 85 -6.90 3.51 -6.46
N GLU A 86 -6.67 4.56 -5.67
CA GLU A 86 -7.12 4.60 -4.28
C GLU A 86 -7.29 6.04 -3.77
N ALA A 87 -8.36 6.28 -3.00
CA ALA A 87 -8.57 7.55 -2.33
C ALA A 87 -7.54 7.74 -1.19
N LEU A 88 -6.79 8.84 -1.22
CA LEU A 88 -5.97 9.25 -0.09
C LEU A 88 -6.84 9.94 0.97
N ILE A 89 -7.04 9.25 2.09
CA ILE A 89 -7.76 9.79 3.25
C ILE A 89 -6.80 10.57 4.13
N LEU A 90 -7.18 11.80 4.48
CA LEU A 90 -6.41 12.68 5.35
C LEU A 90 -6.87 12.47 6.80
N LEU A 91 -5.99 11.89 7.61
CA LEU A 91 -6.24 11.61 9.02
C LEU A 91 -5.88 12.81 9.89
N ASP A 92 -6.67 13.03 10.95
CA ASP A 92 -6.46 14.11 11.91
C ASP A 92 -5.06 14.04 12.52
N ASN A 93 -4.38 15.19 12.60
CA ASN A 93 -3.03 15.36 13.16
C ASN A 93 -1.90 14.59 12.43
N GLU A 94 -2.17 13.89 11.33
CA GLU A 94 -1.12 13.20 10.55
C GLU A 94 -0.55 14.09 9.44
N VAL A 95 0.77 13.97 9.21
CA VAL A 95 1.40 14.45 7.97
C VAL A 95 1.35 13.33 6.96
N GLN A 96 0.75 13.59 5.80
CA GLN A 96 0.87 12.71 4.64
C GLN A 96 2.07 13.16 3.81
N THR A 97 3.08 12.30 3.69
CA THR A 97 4.21 12.53 2.77
C THR A 97 3.86 11.93 1.42
N ILE A 98 3.78 12.78 0.41
CA ILE A 98 3.38 12.40 -0.95
C ILE A 98 4.59 12.51 -1.86
N GLN A 99 4.80 11.49 -2.68
CA GLN A 99 5.76 11.53 -3.77
C GLN A 99 5.08 11.51 -5.12
N THR A 100 5.46 12.46 -5.97
CA THR A 100 5.11 12.50 -7.38
C THR A 100 6.34 12.09 -8.18
N ILE A 101 6.23 11.00 -8.91
CA ILE A 101 7.32 10.43 -9.71
C ILE A 101 6.95 10.60 -11.18
N LEU A 102 7.83 11.25 -11.94
CA LEU A 102 7.77 11.30 -13.40
C LEU A 102 8.83 10.37 -13.98
N THR A 103 8.40 9.48 -14.87
CA THR A 103 9.25 8.63 -15.69
C THR A 103 9.27 9.17 -17.10
N VAL A 104 10.46 9.49 -17.61
CA VAL A 104 10.63 9.98 -18.99
C VAL A 104 10.35 8.84 -19.96
N GLU A 105 9.37 9.00 -20.85
CA GLU A 105 9.12 8.07 -21.96
C GLU A 105 9.74 8.60 -23.27
N SER A 106 9.70 9.92 -23.49
CA SER A 106 10.41 10.64 -24.55
C SER A 106 10.53 12.14 -24.21
N ASP A 107 11.14 12.95 -25.08
CA ASP A 107 11.23 14.41 -24.90
C ASP A 107 9.85 15.11 -24.86
N GLN A 108 8.79 14.42 -25.31
CA GLN A 108 7.43 14.94 -25.39
C GLN A 108 6.43 14.09 -24.58
N ALA A 109 6.91 13.14 -23.78
CA ALA A 109 6.04 12.22 -23.06
C ALA A 109 6.63 11.79 -21.70
N TYR A 110 5.81 11.89 -20.66
CA TYR A 110 6.11 11.36 -19.34
C TYR A 110 4.97 10.45 -18.89
N SER A 111 5.27 9.38 -18.17
CA SER A 111 4.31 8.76 -17.26
C SER A 111 4.50 9.28 -15.84
N PHE A 112 3.43 9.32 -15.06
CA PHE A 112 3.49 9.74 -13.67
C PHE A 112 2.81 8.77 -12.73
N LYS A 113 3.31 8.74 -11.50
CA LYS A 113 2.71 8.04 -10.35
C LYS A 113 2.74 8.96 -9.14
N ILE A 114 1.65 8.98 -8.38
CA ILE A 114 1.52 9.73 -7.13
C ILE A 114 1.23 8.72 -6.04
N LEU A 115 2.08 8.69 -5.02
CA LEU A 115 2.03 7.69 -3.95
C LEU A 115 2.26 8.32 -2.59
N ARG A 116 1.69 7.69 -1.56
CA ARG A 116 1.93 8.02 -0.15
C ARG A 116 3.14 7.22 0.35
N LEU A 117 4.08 7.92 0.97
CA LEU A 117 5.18 7.27 1.70
C LEU A 117 4.80 6.98 3.15
N THR A 118 5.09 5.76 3.60
CA THR A 118 5.08 5.39 5.02
C THR A 118 6.49 4.94 5.43
N LYS A 119 6.90 5.25 6.67
CA LYS A 119 8.23 4.86 7.18
C LYS A 119 8.38 3.34 7.22
N GLY A 120 9.54 2.84 6.80
CA GLY A 120 9.91 1.43 6.91
C GLY A 120 9.37 0.51 5.81
N GLN A 121 8.84 1.07 4.71
CA GLN A 121 8.26 0.28 3.62
C GLN A 121 9.31 -0.35 2.70
N THR A 122 9.01 -1.59 2.29
CA THR A 122 9.68 -2.29 1.20
C THR A 122 9.21 -1.78 -0.17
N ASN A 123 9.96 -2.09 -1.24
CA ASN A 123 9.58 -1.69 -2.61
C ASN A 123 8.23 -2.28 -3.06
N GLU A 124 7.87 -3.47 -2.61
CA GLU A 124 6.57 -4.09 -2.91
C GLU A 124 5.42 -3.35 -2.20
N GLU A 125 5.61 -2.92 -0.96
CA GLU A 125 4.62 -2.12 -0.22
C GLU A 125 4.44 -0.71 -0.83
N LEU A 126 5.50 -0.10 -1.35
CA LEU A 126 5.42 1.18 -2.06
C LEU A 126 4.57 1.07 -3.34
N SER A 127 4.65 -0.06 -4.04
CA SER A 127 3.84 -0.31 -5.25
C SER A 127 2.35 -0.42 -4.97
N GLN A 128 1.98 -0.75 -3.72
CA GLN A 128 0.59 -0.81 -3.26
C GLN A 128 0.04 0.55 -2.79
N ASN A 129 0.87 1.58 -2.57
CA ASN A 129 0.44 2.91 -2.12
C ASN A 129 0.32 3.95 -3.24
N ILE A 130 0.19 3.47 -4.49
CA ILE A 130 -0.07 4.35 -5.62
C ILE A 130 -1.54 4.78 -5.53
N HIS A 131 -1.76 6.09 -5.41
CA HIS A 131 -3.10 6.68 -5.34
C HIS A 131 -3.60 7.11 -6.71
N ALA A 132 -2.70 7.67 -7.53
CA ALA A 132 -3.03 8.10 -8.88
C ALA A 132 -1.87 7.85 -9.85
N SER A 133 -2.20 7.65 -11.12
CA SER A 133 -1.22 7.58 -12.20
C SER A 133 -1.80 8.08 -13.52
N GLY A 134 -0.93 8.38 -14.48
CA GLY A 134 -1.35 8.71 -15.84
C GLY A 134 -0.16 9.01 -16.73
N LYS A 135 -0.45 9.67 -17.85
CA LYS A 135 0.54 10.17 -18.81
C LYS A 135 0.41 11.67 -19.01
N LEU A 136 1.52 12.30 -19.35
CA LEU A 136 1.61 13.70 -19.74
C LEU A 136 2.23 13.74 -21.12
N LEU A 137 1.48 14.23 -22.11
CA LEU A 137 1.93 14.34 -23.50
C LEU A 137 1.99 15.80 -23.89
N LEU A 138 3.11 16.22 -24.48
CA LEU A 138 3.21 17.54 -25.08
C LEU A 138 2.45 17.52 -26.41
N LYS A 139 1.42 18.36 -26.54
CA LYS A 139 0.68 18.54 -27.79
C LYS A 139 0.71 20.00 -28.22
N GLU A 140 0.65 20.22 -29.53
CA GLU A 140 0.41 21.57 -30.05
C GLU A 140 -1.02 21.98 -29.71
N LEU A 141 -1.20 23.23 -29.28
CA LEU A 141 -2.53 23.79 -29.06
C LEU A 141 -3.19 24.04 -30.42
N ASP A 142 -4.20 23.24 -30.75
CA ASP A 142 -5.16 23.61 -31.77
C ASP A 142 -6.24 24.48 -31.13
N LEU A 143 -6.13 25.79 -31.31
CA LEU A 143 -7.06 26.75 -30.72
C LEU A 143 -8.40 26.84 -31.47
N GLY A 144 -8.52 26.24 -32.66
CA GLY A 144 -9.76 26.08 -33.45
C GLY A 144 -10.74 27.27 -33.42
N ASN A 145 -12.03 27.00 -33.68
CA ASN A 145 -13.10 27.90 -33.23
C ASN A 145 -13.67 27.34 -31.92
N THR A 146 -13.04 27.71 -30.81
CA THR A 146 -13.35 27.23 -29.45
C THR A 146 -14.37 28.11 -28.71
N GLN A 147 -15.16 28.90 -29.45
CA GLN A 147 -16.15 29.82 -28.91
C GLN A 147 -17.52 29.15 -28.78
N THR A 148 -18.14 29.28 -27.61
CA THR A 148 -19.49 28.79 -27.33
C THR A 148 -20.38 29.92 -26.83
N ASP A 149 -21.64 29.95 -27.28
CA ASP A 149 -22.64 30.88 -26.73
C ASP A 149 -23.24 30.29 -25.44
N LEU A 150 -22.79 30.79 -24.30
CA LEU A 150 -23.26 30.37 -22.98
C LEU A 150 -24.77 30.60 -22.80
N SER A 151 -25.34 31.61 -23.44
CA SER A 151 -26.78 31.90 -23.33
C SER A 151 -27.64 30.80 -23.95
N VAL A 152 -27.13 30.16 -25.02
CA VAL A 152 -27.78 29.00 -25.66
C VAL A 152 -27.73 27.79 -24.73
N LEU A 153 -26.61 27.54 -24.05
CA LEU A 153 -26.49 26.45 -23.08
C LEU A 153 -27.42 26.66 -21.87
N GLN A 154 -27.49 27.89 -21.37
CA GLN A 154 -28.42 28.27 -20.29
C GLN A 154 -29.88 28.06 -20.70
N ALA A 155 -30.27 28.52 -21.90
CA ALA A 155 -31.66 28.40 -22.38
C ALA A 155 -32.11 26.93 -22.59
N ARG A 156 -31.17 26.02 -22.81
CA ARG A 156 -31.43 24.58 -22.95
C ARG A 156 -31.66 23.87 -21.61
N CYS A 157 -31.23 24.45 -20.50
CA CYS A 157 -31.24 23.83 -19.18
C CYS A 157 -32.16 24.58 -18.22
N GLN A 158 -32.80 23.87 -17.29
CA GLN A 158 -33.62 24.48 -16.24
C GLN A 158 -32.73 24.95 -15.10
N LYS A 159 -32.88 26.20 -14.66
CA LYS A 159 -32.18 26.71 -13.47
C LYS A 159 -32.65 25.96 -12.22
N ILE A 160 -31.70 25.49 -11.40
CA ILE A 160 -31.96 24.78 -10.15
C ILE A 160 -31.31 25.50 -8.96
N SER A 161 -31.72 25.15 -7.74
CA SER A 161 -31.12 25.71 -6.52
C SER A 161 -29.76 25.08 -6.25
N VAL A 162 -28.75 25.93 -6.03
CA VAL A 162 -27.40 25.52 -5.62
C VAL A 162 -27.42 24.91 -4.21
N ASP A 163 -28.16 25.51 -3.28
CA ASP A 163 -28.29 24.98 -1.91
C ASP A 163 -28.89 23.57 -1.91
N ALA A 164 -29.92 23.35 -2.74
CA ALA A 164 -30.53 22.03 -2.91
C ALA A 164 -29.55 21.03 -3.53
N HIS A 165 -28.69 21.48 -4.46
CA HIS A 165 -27.65 20.65 -5.03
C HIS A 165 -26.62 20.19 -3.98
N TYR A 166 -26.12 21.11 -3.14
CA TYR A 166 -25.19 20.76 -2.07
C TYR A 166 -25.84 19.90 -0.97
N GLN A 167 -27.13 20.14 -0.67
CA GLN A 167 -27.90 19.26 0.21
C GLN A 167 -27.97 17.84 -0.37
N GLU A 168 -28.25 17.69 -1.66
CA GLU A 168 -28.29 16.40 -2.36
C GLU A 168 -26.90 15.72 -2.38
N CYS A 169 -25.80 16.48 -2.53
CA CYS A 169 -24.44 15.95 -2.36
C CYS A 169 -24.25 15.36 -0.96
N ARG A 170 -24.66 16.09 0.09
CA ARG A 170 -24.55 15.65 1.48
C ARG A 170 -25.38 14.40 1.77
N GLU A 171 -26.59 14.31 1.24
CA GLU A 171 -27.44 13.11 1.35
C GLU A 171 -26.78 11.87 0.72
N ARG A 172 -25.89 12.06 -0.25
CA ARG A 172 -25.03 11.02 -0.86
C ARG A 172 -23.68 10.84 -0.16
N SER A 173 -23.54 11.36 1.07
CA SER A 173 -22.29 11.33 1.84
C SER A 173 -21.11 12.05 1.19
N ILE A 174 -21.36 13.03 0.31
CA ILE A 174 -20.34 13.94 -0.22
C ILE A 174 -20.59 15.30 0.43
N ASP A 175 -19.81 15.64 1.46
CA ASP A 175 -19.96 16.89 2.21
C ASP A 175 -18.88 17.88 1.79
N TYR A 176 -19.26 18.82 0.93
CA TYR A 176 -18.41 19.93 0.56
C TYR A 176 -18.46 21.01 1.65
N GLY A 177 -17.30 21.37 2.20
CA GLY A 177 -17.17 22.53 3.09
C GLY A 177 -17.19 23.85 2.33
N SER A 178 -17.10 24.97 3.06
CA SER A 178 -17.26 26.32 2.49
C SER A 178 -16.31 26.64 1.33
N ASN A 179 -15.08 26.10 1.35
CA ASN A 179 -14.14 26.32 0.25
C ASN A 179 -14.53 25.58 -1.03
N PHE A 180 -15.34 24.51 -0.98
CA PHE A 180 -15.78 23.75 -2.16
C PHE A 180 -17.22 24.05 -2.58
N GLN A 181 -17.97 24.83 -1.78
CA GLN A 181 -19.32 25.28 -2.11
C GLN A 181 -19.30 26.58 -2.92
N VAL A 182 -18.75 26.53 -4.14
CA VAL A 182 -18.37 27.72 -4.91
C VAL A 182 -19.06 27.83 -6.28
N ILE A 183 -20.06 26.97 -6.52
CA ILE A 183 -21.00 27.13 -7.63
C ILE A 183 -21.93 28.30 -7.30
N GLU A 184 -21.96 29.34 -8.14
CA GLU A 184 -22.85 30.50 -7.96
C GLU A 184 -24.22 30.27 -8.58
N GLN A 185 -24.25 29.63 -9.75
CA GLN A 185 -25.47 29.36 -10.49
C GLN A 185 -25.39 27.99 -11.15
N LEU A 186 -26.52 27.30 -11.20
CA LEU A 186 -26.59 25.93 -11.70
C LEU A 186 -27.85 25.73 -12.54
N TRP A 187 -27.69 25.11 -13.70
CA TRP A 187 -28.75 24.70 -14.59
C TRP A 187 -28.60 23.24 -14.94
N ARG A 188 -29.72 22.56 -15.13
CA ARG A 188 -29.79 21.13 -15.37
C ARG A 188 -30.78 20.78 -16.47
N LYS A 189 -30.41 19.79 -17.26
CA LYS A 189 -31.29 18.97 -18.09
C LYS A 189 -30.90 17.50 -17.87
N GLU A 190 -31.75 16.54 -18.20
CA GLU A 190 -31.36 15.13 -18.11
C GLU A 190 -30.12 14.87 -18.98
N GLY A 191 -29.04 14.38 -18.37
CA GLY A 191 -27.76 14.11 -19.04
C GLY A 191 -26.85 15.33 -19.25
N GLU A 192 -27.30 16.55 -18.96
CA GLU A 192 -26.55 17.78 -19.23
C GLU A 192 -26.67 18.74 -18.03
N ALA A 193 -25.58 19.40 -17.64
CA ALA A 193 -25.62 20.45 -16.63
C ALA A 193 -24.67 21.58 -16.99
N LEU A 194 -25.03 22.79 -16.57
CA LEU A 194 -24.20 23.98 -16.71
C LEU A 194 -24.09 24.63 -15.34
N GLY A 195 -22.87 24.97 -14.91
CA GLY A 195 -22.64 25.70 -13.67
C GLY A 195 -21.71 26.88 -13.88
N GLN A 196 -21.97 27.97 -13.18
CA GLN A 196 -21.04 29.09 -13.03
C GLN A 196 -20.31 28.92 -11.70
N ILE A 197 -18.99 28.92 -11.74
CA ILE A 197 -18.12 28.69 -10.58
C ILE A 197 -17.24 29.92 -10.37
N GLN A 198 -17.16 30.39 -9.12
CA GLN A 198 -16.33 31.52 -8.73
C GLN A 198 -15.48 31.14 -7.52
N LEU A 199 -14.15 31.18 -7.69
CA LEU A 199 -13.24 30.88 -6.59
C LEU A 199 -13.42 31.91 -5.44
N PRO A 200 -13.46 31.47 -4.17
CA PRO A 200 -13.58 32.35 -3.01
C PRO A 200 -12.44 33.36 -2.94
N SER A 201 -12.74 34.59 -2.54
CA SER A 201 -11.74 35.66 -2.39
C SER A 201 -10.58 35.28 -1.47
N ALA A 202 -10.82 34.42 -0.48
CA ALA A 202 -9.78 33.91 0.43
C ALA A 202 -8.77 32.99 -0.25
N LEU A 203 -9.11 32.34 -1.38
CA LEU A 203 -8.24 31.42 -2.12
C LEU A 203 -7.60 32.07 -3.36
N ILE A 204 -8.08 33.23 -3.81
CA ILE A 204 -7.56 33.95 -4.98
C ILE A 204 -6.06 34.30 -4.87
N PRO A 205 -5.51 34.73 -3.71
CA PRO A 205 -4.08 34.99 -3.59
C PRO A 205 -3.23 33.76 -3.91
N ASP A 206 -3.63 32.59 -3.39
CA ASP A 206 -2.92 31.32 -3.56
C ASP A 206 -3.17 30.71 -4.95
N ALA A 207 -4.24 31.10 -5.65
CA ALA A 207 -4.58 30.60 -6.98
C ALA A 207 -3.49 30.85 -8.04
N GLN A 208 -2.64 31.85 -7.84
CA GLN A 208 -1.52 32.16 -8.73
C GLN A 208 -0.39 31.13 -8.65
N ASP A 209 -0.33 30.36 -7.56
CA ASP A 209 0.66 29.30 -7.39
C ASP A 209 0.25 28.00 -8.10
N TYR A 210 -0.97 27.89 -8.61
CA TYR A 210 -1.52 26.69 -9.24
C TYR A 210 -1.68 26.87 -10.76
N ASN A 211 -1.54 25.78 -11.52
CA ASN A 211 -1.91 25.77 -12.95
C ASN A 211 -3.43 25.86 -13.09
N VAL A 212 -4.14 25.02 -12.33
CA VAL A 212 -5.59 25.10 -12.14
C VAL A 212 -5.87 24.83 -10.67
N HIS A 213 -6.38 25.83 -9.96
CA HIS A 213 -6.64 25.67 -8.52
C HIS A 213 -7.57 24.45 -8.27
N PRO A 214 -7.21 23.48 -7.40
CA PRO A 214 -7.96 22.23 -7.24
C PRO A 214 -9.44 22.40 -6.88
N VAL A 215 -9.77 23.38 -6.04
CA VAL A 215 -11.16 23.78 -5.73
C VAL A 215 -11.93 24.19 -6.99
N LEU A 216 -11.34 25.04 -7.83
CA LEU A 216 -12.01 25.54 -9.03
C LEU A 216 -12.31 24.38 -9.99
N LEU A 217 -11.32 23.51 -10.23
CA LEU A 217 -11.50 22.35 -11.08
C LEU A 217 -12.48 21.33 -10.49
N ASP A 218 -12.44 21.09 -9.18
CA ASP A 218 -13.34 20.12 -8.53
C ASP A 218 -14.79 20.62 -8.58
N SER A 219 -15.03 21.91 -8.37
CA SER A 219 -16.36 22.49 -8.51
C SER A 219 -16.88 22.45 -9.93
N CYS A 220 -16.02 22.44 -10.94
CA CYS A 220 -16.43 22.11 -12.31
C CYS A 220 -16.87 20.64 -12.43
N LEU A 221 -16.20 19.69 -11.75
CA LEU A 221 -16.65 18.30 -11.65
C LEU A 221 -17.96 18.17 -10.86
N GLN A 222 -18.19 19.00 -9.84
CA GLN A 222 -19.43 18.98 -9.05
C GLN A 222 -20.68 19.24 -9.91
N VAL A 223 -20.55 20.05 -10.97
CA VAL A 223 -21.64 20.27 -11.94
C VAL A 223 -22.10 18.96 -12.59
N LEU A 224 -21.20 17.99 -12.78
CA LEU A 224 -21.55 16.66 -13.28
C LEU A 224 -22.58 15.95 -12.40
N TRP A 225 -22.55 16.17 -11.07
CA TRP A 225 -23.53 15.59 -10.16
C TRP A 225 -24.95 16.06 -10.46
N ALA A 226 -25.12 17.27 -11.00
CA ALA A 226 -26.42 17.76 -11.44
C ALA A 226 -26.88 17.09 -12.75
N ALA A 227 -25.97 16.65 -13.61
CA ALA A 227 -26.31 15.97 -14.86
C ALA A 227 -26.81 14.53 -14.65
N LEU A 228 -26.56 13.92 -13.48
CA LEU A 228 -26.92 12.54 -13.16
C LEU A 228 -28.44 12.27 -13.31
N PRO A 229 -28.84 11.09 -13.86
CA PRO A 229 -30.22 10.65 -13.88
C PRO A 229 -30.81 10.54 -12.46
N ASN A 230 -32.10 10.79 -12.31
CA ASN A 230 -32.75 10.77 -10.99
C ASN A 230 -32.66 9.40 -10.28
N SER A 231 -32.63 8.30 -11.03
CA SER A 231 -32.47 6.94 -10.49
C SER A 231 -31.16 6.72 -9.75
N LEU A 232 -30.11 7.47 -10.12
CA LEU A 232 -28.75 7.29 -9.60
C LEU A 232 -28.41 8.25 -8.47
N LYS A 233 -29.29 9.21 -8.18
CA LYS A 233 -29.10 10.26 -7.17
C LYS A 233 -29.00 9.77 -5.72
N GLN A 234 -29.33 8.51 -5.44
CA GLN A 234 -29.20 7.95 -4.09
C GLN A 234 -27.83 7.32 -3.83
N GLN A 235 -26.97 7.24 -4.85
CA GLN A 235 -25.69 6.57 -4.76
C GLN A 235 -24.54 7.59 -4.76
N THR A 236 -23.46 7.24 -4.07
CA THR A 236 -22.22 8.02 -4.07
C THR A 236 -21.40 7.64 -5.29
N TYR A 237 -21.14 8.61 -6.16
CA TYR A 237 -20.22 8.47 -7.29
C TYR A 237 -19.01 9.36 -7.07
N LEU A 238 -17.83 8.88 -7.43
CA LEU A 238 -16.58 9.64 -7.39
C LEU A 238 -15.85 9.49 -8.73
N PRO A 239 -15.02 10.48 -9.13
CA PRO A 239 -14.10 10.30 -10.25
C PRO A 239 -13.17 9.11 -10.03
N VAL A 240 -13.01 8.27 -11.05
CA VAL A 240 -12.12 7.10 -11.04
C VAL A 240 -11.03 7.24 -12.09
N SER A 241 -11.37 7.75 -13.26
CA SER A 241 -10.39 8.03 -14.31
C SER A 241 -10.88 9.15 -15.23
N LEU A 242 -9.97 9.68 -16.05
CA LEU A 242 -10.30 10.47 -17.23
C LEU A 242 -9.41 10.05 -18.39
N GLU A 243 -9.95 10.08 -19.59
CA GLU A 243 -9.19 9.73 -20.80
C GLU A 243 -8.22 10.85 -21.16
N ARG A 244 -8.70 12.10 -21.14
CA ARG A 244 -7.89 13.26 -21.53
C ARG A 244 -8.32 14.53 -20.80
N LEU A 245 -7.36 15.32 -20.34
CA LEU A 245 -7.56 16.69 -19.87
C LEU A 245 -6.56 17.60 -20.55
N GLN A 246 -7.06 18.65 -21.20
CA GLN A 246 -6.26 19.66 -21.88
C GLN A 246 -6.62 21.06 -21.38
N VAL A 247 -5.60 21.81 -20.98
CA VAL A 247 -5.70 23.23 -20.63
C VAL A 247 -5.28 24.05 -21.86
N TYR A 248 -6.18 24.87 -22.38
CA TYR A 248 -5.94 25.74 -23.54
C TYR A 248 -5.52 27.15 -23.12
N ARG A 249 -5.99 27.59 -21.95
CA ARG A 249 -5.84 28.97 -21.44
C ARG A 249 -5.74 28.94 -19.93
N SER A 250 -5.18 29.98 -19.33
CA SER A 250 -5.20 30.14 -17.87
C SER A 250 -6.67 30.27 -17.40
N PRO A 251 -7.10 29.50 -16.38
CA PRO A 251 -8.49 29.45 -15.94
C PRO A 251 -8.97 30.70 -15.19
N GLY A 252 -8.05 31.56 -14.73
CA GLY A 252 -8.40 32.68 -13.87
C GLY A 252 -9.12 32.21 -12.59
N ASN A 253 -10.12 32.99 -12.14
CA ASN A 253 -10.83 32.73 -10.89
C ASN A 253 -12.31 32.36 -11.11
N CYS A 254 -12.80 32.37 -12.36
CA CYS A 254 -14.20 32.14 -12.71
C CYS A 254 -14.26 31.23 -13.93
N LEU A 255 -15.07 30.17 -13.87
CA LEU A 255 -15.30 29.27 -14.99
C LEU A 255 -16.78 28.93 -15.13
N TRP A 256 -17.20 28.70 -16.36
CA TRP A 256 -18.47 28.06 -16.70
C TRP A 256 -18.21 26.59 -17.04
N SER A 257 -18.73 25.66 -16.25
CA SER A 257 -18.60 24.22 -16.49
C SER A 257 -19.84 23.70 -17.18
N TYR A 258 -19.70 23.17 -18.39
CA TYR A 258 -20.73 22.39 -19.07
C TYR A 258 -20.38 20.91 -19.01
N ALA A 259 -21.20 20.13 -18.30
CA ALA A 259 -21.05 18.69 -18.15
C ALA A 259 -22.08 17.94 -19.00
N GLN A 260 -21.63 16.93 -19.75
CA GLN A 260 -22.47 16.10 -20.60
C GLN A 260 -22.17 14.62 -20.35
N LEU A 261 -23.19 13.87 -19.92
CA LEU A 261 -23.10 12.42 -19.78
C LEU A 261 -23.08 11.75 -21.16
N ASN A 262 -22.19 10.78 -21.31
CA ASN A 262 -22.17 9.92 -22.48
C ASN A 262 -23.24 8.83 -22.36
N PRO A 263 -23.80 8.34 -23.47
CA PRO A 263 -24.74 7.22 -23.44
C PRO A 263 -24.12 5.98 -22.80
N THR A 264 -24.74 5.46 -21.75
CA THR A 264 -24.25 4.27 -21.05
C THR A 264 -24.45 3.03 -21.92
N GLN A 265 -23.38 2.27 -22.17
CA GLN A 265 -23.47 0.94 -22.80
C GLN A 265 -23.66 -0.19 -21.78
N ASP A 266 -23.32 0.06 -20.52
CA ASP A 266 -23.37 -0.90 -19.43
C ASP A 266 -24.66 -0.76 -18.62
N SER A 267 -25.41 -1.85 -18.47
CA SER A 267 -26.64 -1.91 -17.67
C SER A 267 -26.39 -2.03 -16.17
N SER A 268 -25.12 -2.20 -15.75
CA SER A 268 -24.75 -2.41 -14.35
C SER A 268 -24.80 -1.15 -13.47
N GLU A 269 -24.90 0.05 -14.08
CA GLU A 269 -24.84 1.38 -13.44
C GLU A 269 -23.62 1.58 -12.52
N GLN A 270 -22.61 0.70 -12.59
CA GLN A 270 -21.41 0.75 -11.74
C GLN A 270 -20.48 1.90 -12.14
N THR A 271 -20.44 2.22 -13.43
CA THR A 271 -19.62 3.29 -14.00
C THR A 271 -20.42 4.08 -15.03
N LEU A 272 -20.20 5.39 -15.05
CA LEU A 272 -20.74 6.30 -16.07
C LEU A 272 -19.57 7.09 -16.65
N SER A 273 -19.69 7.51 -17.90
CA SER A 273 -18.72 8.44 -18.48
C SER A 273 -19.36 9.77 -18.88
N ALA A 274 -18.57 10.82 -18.88
CA ALA A 274 -18.99 12.17 -19.23
C ALA A 274 -17.86 12.94 -19.91
N ASN A 275 -18.22 14.05 -20.54
CA ASN A 275 -17.30 15.08 -21.00
C ASN A 275 -17.62 16.39 -20.30
N LEU A 276 -16.58 17.16 -19.97
CA LEU A 276 -16.72 18.50 -19.42
C LEU A 276 -15.98 19.52 -20.29
N TYR A 277 -16.65 20.64 -20.53
CA TYR A 277 -16.12 21.77 -21.28
C TYR A 277 -16.19 22.99 -20.37
N LEU A 278 -15.02 23.55 -20.04
CA LEU A 278 -14.89 24.67 -19.12
C LEU A 278 -14.59 25.93 -19.91
N PHE A 279 -15.41 26.96 -19.76
CA PHE A 279 -15.33 28.21 -20.51
C PHE A 279 -15.05 29.41 -19.59
N ASP A 280 -14.46 30.46 -20.16
CA ASP A 280 -14.41 31.77 -19.52
C ASP A 280 -15.77 32.50 -19.63
N GLU A 281 -15.86 33.71 -19.09
CA GLU A 281 -17.08 34.54 -19.13
C GLU A 281 -17.52 34.93 -20.55
N SER A 282 -16.60 34.93 -21.51
CA SER A 282 -16.91 35.23 -22.91
C SER A 282 -17.47 34.01 -23.64
N GLY A 283 -17.27 32.80 -23.10
CA GLY A 283 -17.61 31.52 -23.72
C GLY A 283 -16.46 30.88 -24.48
N ALA A 284 -15.23 31.32 -24.26
CA ALA A 284 -14.04 30.73 -24.89
C ALA A 284 -13.58 29.51 -24.09
N LEU A 285 -13.30 28.38 -24.76
CA LEU A 285 -12.88 27.13 -24.10
C LEU A 285 -11.53 27.31 -23.35
N VAL A 286 -11.52 27.01 -22.07
CA VAL A 286 -10.34 27.08 -21.20
C VAL A 286 -9.78 25.68 -20.96
N ILE A 287 -10.64 24.73 -20.59
CA ILE A 287 -10.24 23.35 -20.29
C ILE A 287 -11.26 22.41 -20.92
N GLU A 288 -10.77 21.34 -21.53
CA GLU A 288 -11.57 20.23 -22.01
C GLU A 288 -11.18 18.97 -21.24
N ILE A 289 -12.19 18.25 -20.75
CA ILE A 289 -12.03 16.95 -20.09
C ILE A 289 -12.88 15.95 -20.85
N GLU A 290 -12.22 15.03 -21.54
CA GLU A 290 -12.86 13.96 -22.30
C GLU A 290 -12.83 12.67 -21.48
N GLY A 291 -13.94 11.94 -21.53
CA GLY A 291 -14.05 10.60 -20.98
C GLY A 291 -13.77 10.54 -19.47
N ILE A 292 -14.33 11.46 -18.67
CA ILE A 292 -14.29 11.28 -17.22
C ILE A 292 -15.18 10.09 -16.85
N PHE A 293 -14.62 9.09 -16.19
CA PHE A 293 -15.35 7.97 -15.63
C PHE A 293 -15.60 8.20 -14.15
N ILE A 294 -16.87 8.11 -13.77
CA ILE A 294 -17.29 8.12 -12.38
C ILE A 294 -17.75 6.72 -11.98
N GLY A 295 -17.22 6.23 -10.87
CA GLY A 295 -17.52 4.90 -10.34
C GLY A 295 -18.32 5.02 -9.06
N ARG A 296 -19.22 4.07 -8.83
CA ARG A 296 -19.93 3.97 -7.56
C ARG A 296 -18.94 3.67 -6.44
N ALA A 297 -18.85 4.57 -5.47
CA ALA A 297 -18.05 4.38 -4.27
C ALA A 297 -18.95 3.89 -3.14
N SER A 298 -18.62 2.77 -2.50
CA SER A 298 -19.22 2.40 -1.23
C SER A 298 -18.32 2.85 -0.08
N ARG A 299 -18.92 3.06 1.10
CA ARG A 299 -18.17 3.42 2.30
C ARG A 299 -17.10 2.39 2.63
N GLU A 300 -17.45 1.11 2.54
CA GLU A 300 -16.54 0.00 2.77
C GLU A 300 -15.41 0.03 1.75
N ALA A 301 -15.74 0.20 0.47
CA ALA A 301 -14.77 0.22 -0.61
C ALA A 301 -13.70 1.31 -0.42
N MET A 302 -14.12 2.50 0.02
CA MET A 302 -13.27 3.66 0.28
C MET A 302 -12.44 3.52 1.56
N LEU A 303 -13.01 2.95 2.64
CA LEU A 303 -12.33 2.85 3.93
C LEU A 303 -11.47 1.60 4.11
N ARG A 304 -11.40 0.72 3.09
CA ARG A 304 -10.70 -0.59 3.13
C ARG A 304 -9.27 -0.49 3.66
N ASN A 305 -8.52 0.56 3.31
CA ASN A 305 -7.10 0.69 3.61
C ASN A 305 -6.80 1.67 4.75
N VAL A 306 -7.80 2.42 5.23
CA VAL A 306 -7.70 3.18 6.49
C VAL A 306 -7.94 2.30 7.71
N GLN A 307 -8.60 1.15 7.53
CA GLN A 307 -8.57 0.10 8.53
C GLN A 307 -7.16 -0.45 8.64
N LYS A 308 -6.40 0.07 9.63
CA LYS A 308 -5.13 -0.49 10.10
C LYS A 308 -5.34 -2.00 10.21
N LYS A 309 -4.64 -2.80 9.38
CA LYS A 309 -4.75 -4.26 9.47
C LYS A 309 -4.42 -4.62 10.91
N GLN A 310 -5.38 -5.15 11.66
CA GLN A 310 -5.10 -5.51 13.05
C GLN A 310 -4.04 -6.60 13.06
N LYS A 311 -2.97 -6.43 13.84
CA LYS A 311 -1.93 -7.44 13.94
C LYS A 311 -2.36 -8.51 14.93
N ILE A 312 -2.47 -9.74 14.45
CA ILE A 312 -2.63 -10.94 15.26
C ILE A 312 -1.24 -11.53 15.47
N ALA A 313 -0.68 -11.32 16.65
CA ALA A 313 0.57 -11.96 17.06
C ALA A 313 0.23 -13.29 17.74
N LEU A 314 0.73 -14.39 17.21
CA LEU A 314 0.39 -15.72 17.65
C LEU A 314 1.61 -16.47 18.16
N THR A 315 1.53 -17.02 19.37
CA THR A 315 2.51 -17.99 19.89
C THR A 315 1.80 -19.28 20.29
N ALA A 316 2.48 -20.41 20.18
CA ALA A 316 1.89 -21.71 20.47
C ALA A 316 2.92 -22.72 21.01
N THR A 317 2.44 -23.72 21.76
CA THR A 317 3.26 -24.88 22.19
C THR A 317 3.45 -25.92 21.08
N PHE A 318 2.74 -25.75 19.96
CA PHE A 318 2.75 -26.61 18.78
C PHE A 318 2.82 -25.75 17.50
N THR A 319 3.06 -26.36 16.34
CA THR A 319 3.06 -25.68 15.03
C THR A 319 1.69 -25.06 14.77
N ALA A 320 1.64 -23.73 14.70
CA ALA A 320 0.39 -22.97 14.61
C ALA A 320 0.17 -22.34 13.23
N GLU A 321 1.19 -22.31 12.38
CA GLU A 321 1.15 -21.85 10.99
C GLU A 321 -0.04 -22.44 10.19
N PRO A 322 -0.47 -23.71 10.38
CA PRO A 322 -1.67 -24.23 9.70
C PRO A 322 -2.98 -23.48 10.00
N VAL A 323 -3.05 -22.66 11.04
CA VAL A 323 -4.23 -21.83 11.31
C VAL A 323 -4.30 -20.59 10.41
N GLU A 324 -3.21 -20.23 9.73
CA GLU A 324 -3.12 -19.05 8.86
C GLU A 324 -4.19 -19.09 7.76
N ASP A 325 -4.32 -20.20 7.04
CA ASP A 325 -5.30 -20.36 5.97
C ASP A 325 -6.75 -20.19 6.46
N SER A 326 -7.03 -20.75 7.64
CA SER A 326 -8.37 -20.66 8.25
C SER A 326 -8.69 -19.23 8.66
N LEU A 327 -7.73 -18.53 9.25
CA LEU A 327 -7.87 -17.13 9.62
C LEU A 327 -7.98 -16.26 8.36
N ALA A 328 -7.14 -16.45 7.35
CA ALA A 328 -7.21 -15.73 6.08
C ALA A 328 -8.58 -15.89 5.40
N PHE A 329 -9.16 -17.10 5.42
CA PHE A 329 -10.53 -17.33 4.97
C PHE A 329 -11.55 -16.47 5.74
N TRP A 330 -11.50 -16.47 7.07
CA TRP A 330 -12.42 -15.70 7.89
C TRP A 330 -12.22 -14.19 7.80
N SER A 331 -10.98 -13.72 7.62
CA SER A 331 -10.68 -12.31 7.31
C SER A 331 -11.46 -11.86 6.08
N LYS A 332 -11.46 -12.69 5.02
CA LYS A 332 -12.19 -12.43 3.79
C LYS A 332 -13.71 -12.49 3.97
N GLN A 333 -14.23 -13.50 4.69
CA GLN A 333 -15.69 -13.66 4.88
C GLN A 333 -16.30 -12.59 5.79
N LEU A 334 -15.57 -12.19 6.83
CA LEU A 334 -16.03 -11.20 7.81
C LEU A 334 -15.67 -9.78 7.40
N ASN A 335 -14.88 -9.61 6.33
CA ASN A 335 -14.35 -8.32 5.88
C ASN A 335 -13.60 -7.57 7.00
N ILE A 336 -12.84 -8.31 7.80
CA ILE A 336 -11.98 -7.77 8.87
C ILE A 336 -10.53 -7.98 8.45
N PRO A 337 -9.81 -6.94 8.02
CA PRO A 337 -8.44 -7.07 7.56
C PRO A 337 -7.49 -7.21 8.75
N PHE A 338 -6.74 -8.31 8.80
CA PHE A 338 -5.68 -8.51 9.79
C PHE A 338 -4.39 -9.03 9.15
N THR A 339 -3.27 -8.80 9.83
CA THR A 339 -1.96 -9.41 9.53
C THR A 339 -1.66 -10.43 10.61
N ILE A 340 -1.09 -11.57 10.25
CA ILE A 340 -0.75 -12.61 11.22
C ILE A 340 0.77 -12.72 11.25
N GLU A 341 1.33 -12.70 12.45
CA GLU A 341 2.74 -13.01 12.67
C GLU A 341 2.85 -14.11 13.71
N PHE A 342 3.68 -15.10 13.41
CA PHE A 342 3.93 -16.24 14.29
C PHE A 342 5.24 -16.04 15.05
N ALA A 343 5.19 -16.20 16.37
CA ALA A 343 6.39 -16.37 17.16
C ALA A 343 7.04 -17.71 16.84
N ALA A 344 8.35 -17.79 16.99
CA ALA A 344 9.07 -19.03 16.74
C ALA A 344 8.60 -20.17 17.66
N TYR A 345 8.78 -21.40 17.20
CA TYR A 345 8.25 -22.62 17.83
C TYR A 345 8.68 -22.75 19.31
N ASN A 346 7.71 -23.06 20.19
CA ASN A 346 7.88 -23.27 21.62
C ASN A 346 8.49 -22.08 22.41
N GLN A 347 8.26 -20.85 21.92
CA GLN A 347 8.72 -19.63 22.58
C GLN A 347 7.66 -18.97 23.47
N VAL A 348 6.56 -19.66 23.79
CA VAL A 348 5.43 -19.08 24.57
C VAL A 348 5.89 -18.36 25.83
N PHE A 349 6.78 -18.96 26.62
CA PHE A 349 7.30 -18.31 27.84
C PHE A 349 8.21 -17.11 27.53
N GLN A 350 9.02 -17.17 26.48
CA GLN A 350 9.90 -16.07 26.08
C GLN A 350 9.08 -14.89 25.56
N GLU A 351 8.04 -15.17 24.79
CA GLU A 351 7.07 -14.21 24.30
C GLU A 351 6.30 -13.53 25.43
N LEU A 352 5.93 -14.27 26.49
CA LEU A 352 5.22 -13.72 27.64
C LEU A 352 6.11 -12.97 28.63
N LEU A 353 7.40 -13.34 28.75
CA LEU A 353 8.31 -12.78 29.75
C LEU A 353 9.15 -11.61 29.23
N ASN A 354 9.35 -11.49 27.92
CA ASN A 354 10.11 -10.41 27.31
C ASN A 354 9.17 -9.29 26.83
N PRO A 355 9.24 -8.07 27.39
CA PRO A 355 8.41 -6.94 26.94
C PRO A 355 8.64 -6.53 25.48
N ASN A 356 9.80 -6.88 24.92
CA ASN A 356 10.16 -6.58 23.53
C ASN A 356 9.89 -7.75 22.57
N SER A 357 9.15 -8.77 23.00
CA SER A 357 8.78 -9.92 22.18
C SER A 357 7.75 -9.55 21.09
N LEU A 358 7.40 -10.49 20.22
CA LEU A 358 6.34 -10.29 19.25
C LEU A 358 5.01 -9.94 19.96
N LEU A 359 4.67 -10.65 21.04
CA LEU A 359 3.50 -10.31 21.85
C LEU A 359 3.65 -8.99 22.61
N GLY A 360 4.83 -8.74 23.20
CA GLY A 360 5.08 -7.55 24.01
C GLY A 360 5.11 -6.24 23.21
N SER A 361 5.55 -6.31 21.95
CA SER A 361 5.57 -5.17 21.02
C SER A 361 4.22 -4.93 20.32
N ASN A 362 3.29 -5.89 20.35
CA ASN A 362 1.97 -5.77 19.72
C ASN A 362 0.95 -5.04 20.62
N GLN A 363 1.04 -3.71 20.67
CA GLN A 363 0.22 -2.85 21.55
C GLN A 363 -1.17 -2.51 20.98
N ASP A 364 -1.30 -2.47 19.65
CA ASP A 364 -2.53 -2.04 18.94
C ASP A 364 -3.27 -3.20 18.26
N GLY A 365 -2.92 -4.45 18.61
CA GLY A 365 -3.41 -5.66 17.96
C GLY A 365 -3.99 -6.69 18.93
N VAL A 366 -4.11 -7.93 18.47
CA VAL A 366 -4.58 -9.07 19.28
C VAL A 366 -3.42 -10.04 19.49
N ASN A 367 -3.18 -10.37 20.76
CA ASN A 367 -2.21 -11.38 21.15
C ASN A 367 -2.93 -12.71 21.40
N VAL A 368 -2.48 -13.78 20.73
CA VAL A 368 -3.07 -15.11 20.81
C VAL A 368 -2.03 -16.10 21.31
N VAL A 369 -2.37 -16.84 22.37
CA VAL A 369 -1.54 -17.91 22.93
C VAL A 369 -2.30 -19.22 22.78
N LEU A 370 -1.79 -20.15 21.97
CA LEU A 370 -2.37 -21.48 21.80
C LEU A 370 -1.58 -22.50 22.63
N LEU A 371 -2.24 -23.07 23.64
CA LEU A 371 -1.64 -24.06 24.52
C LEU A 371 -2.25 -25.44 24.25
N ARG A 372 -1.39 -26.44 24.06
CA ARG A 372 -1.77 -27.85 24.14
C ARG A 372 -1.20 -28.41 25.44
N LEU A 373 -2.07 -28.61 26.42
CA LEU A 373 -1.67 -29.01 27.78
C LEU A 373 -0.90 -30.34 27.83
N GLN A 374 -1.13 -31.25 26.86
CA GLN A 374 -0.38 -32.50 26.74
C GLN A 374 1.12 -32.28 26.44
N ASP A 375 1.50 -31.14 25.83
CA ASP A 375 2.90 -30.82 25.58
C ASP A 375 3.67 -30.53 26.88
N TRP A 376 2.95 -30.16 27.96
CA TRP A 376 3.53 -30.02 29.30
C TRP A 376 3.64 -31.33 30.06
N GLU A 377 2.81 -32.32 29.69
CA GLU A 377 2.92 -33.69 30.21
C GLU A 377 4.10 -34.44 29.57
N GLN A 378 4.48 -34.05 28.34
CA GLN A 378 5.64 -34.58 27.60
C GLN A 378 7.00 -33.97 28.02
N ASN A 379 7.12 -33.45 29.25
CA ASN A 379 8.42 -33.04 29.83
C ASN A 379 9.40 -34.21 30.06
N ASP A 380 9.06 -35.43 29.62
CA ASP A 380 9.93 -36.61 29.52
C ASP A 380 10.67 -36.72 28.16
N ASN A 381 10.93 -35.61 27.46
CA ASN A 381 11.80 -35.59 26.28
C ASN A 381 13.30 -35.69 26.68
N ARG A 382 13.67 -36.93 27.00
CA ARG A 382 14.94 -37.54 27.43
C ARG A 382 16.15 -37.38 26.47
N LEU A 383 16.48 -36.16 26.02
CA LEU A 383 17.84 -35.88 25.51
C LEU A 383 18.54 -34.69 26.18
N GLN A 384 17.94 -34.09 27.22
CA GLN A 384 18.75 -33.49 28.28
C GLN A 384 19.26 -34.59 29.23
N LEU A 385 19.99 -35.56 28.68
CA LEU A 385 20.93 -36.29 29.53
C LEU A 385 21.99 -35.27 29.94
N ALA A 386 22.27 -35.24 31.24
CA ALA A 386 23.33 -34.48 31.88
C ALA A 386 24.70 -34.87 31.29
N ILE A 387 24.98 -34.41 30.08
CA ILE A 387 26.28 -34.55 29.43
C ILE A 387 27.13 -33.46 30.05
N ASP A 388 28.03 -33.87 30.94
CA ASP A 388 28.99 -33.02 31.60
C ASP A 388 29.75 -32.18 30.57
N SER A 389 29.85 -30.86 30.82
CA SER A 389 30.60 -29.92 29.99
C SER A 389 32.04 -30.40 29.76
N SER A 390 32.64 -31.09 30.72
CA SER A 390 33.98 -31.68 30.60
C SER A 390 34.07 -32.79 29.53
N GLN A 391 33.00 -33.58 29.37
CA GLN A 391 32.92 -34.63 28.34
C GLN A 391 32.70 -34.03 26.95
N LYS A 392 31.89 -32.96 26.84
CA LYS A 392 31.67 -32.25 25.57
C LYS A 392 32.97 -31.67 25.02
N GLU A 393 33.76 -31.01 25.86
CA GLU A 393 35.04 -30.44 25.45
C GLU A 393 36.05 -31.51 25.01
N LYS A 394 36.06 -32.66 25.71
CA LYS A 394 36.93 -33.80 25.36
C LYS A 394 36.54 -34.44 24.03
N ILE A 395 35.24 -34.60 23.76
CA ILE A 395 34.73 -35.28 22.55
C ILE A 395 34.82 -34.38 21.32
N PHE A 396 34.38 -33.11 21.42
CA PHE A 396 34.41 -32.20 20.28
C PHE A 396 35.79 -31.61 20.01
N SER A 397 36.67 -31.51 21.02
CA SER A 397 38.02 -30.97 20.86
C SER A 397 37.99 -29.62 20.09
N ASN A 398 38.82 -29.46 19.05
CA ASN A 398 38.91 -28.26 18.21
C ASN A 398 37.91 -28.24 17.04
N GLN A 399 36.84 -29.04 17.06
CA GLN A 399 35.85 -29.06 15.98
C GLN A 399 34.95 -27.80 16.04
N LEU A 400 34.51 -27.33 14.87
CA LEU A 400 33.46 -26.33 14.76
C LEU A 400 32.15 -26.92 15.27
N ARG A 401 31.43 -26.14 16.09
CA ARG A 401 30.20 -26.55 16.76
C ARG A 401 29.07 -25.61 16.39
N HIS A 402 27.87 -26.15 16.26
CA HIS A 402 26.65 -25.40 16.06
C HIS A 402 25.57 -25.89 17.02
N THR A 403 24.82 -24.95 17.61
CA THR A 403 23.72 -25.26 18.51
C THR A 403 22.41 -25.31 17.72
N LEU A 404 21.83 -26.50 17.63
CA LEU A 404 20.56 -26.75 16.97
C LEU A 404 19.38 -26.16 17.76
N PRO A 405 18.21 -25.91 17.12
CA PRO A 405 17.03 -25.39 17.79
C PRO A 405 16.52 -26.23 18.98
N ASN A 406 16.77 -27.53 18.99
CA ASN A 406 16.50 -28.43 20.13
C ASN A 406 17.57 -28.37 21.25
N ARG A 407 18.50 -27.41 21.17
CA ARG A 407 19.63 -27.17 22.09
C ARG A 407 20.72 -28.25 22.09
N LEU A 408 20.71 -29.17 21.14
CA LEU A 408 21.85 -30.07 20.93
C LEU A 408 23.00 -29.27 20.31
N GLU A 409 24.20 -29.46 20.85
CA GLU A 409 25.41 -28.89 20.27
C GLU A 409 26.09 -29.98 19.45
N VAL A 410 26.22 -29.77 18.14
CA VAL A 410 26.77 -30.78 17.23
C VAL A 410 28.03 -30.26 16.56
N ALA A 411 28.99 -31.15 16.35
CA ALA A 411 30.09 -30.92 15.43
C ALA A 411 29.55 -30.87 14.00
N HIS A 412 29.91 -29.82 13.25
CA HIS A 412 29.33 -29.56 11.93
C HIS A 412 30.37 -29.13 10.88
N LEU A 413 30.02 -29.29 9.59
CA LEU A 413 30.85 -28.84 8.45
C LEU A 413 30.53 -27.42 8.01
N ASN A 414 29.23 -27.14 7.88
CA ASN A 414 28.68 -25.88 7.41
C ASN A 414 27.38 -25.62 8.19
N GLN A 415 27.16 -24.38 8.65
CA GLN A 415 25.96 -24.03 9.41
C GLN A 415 24.70 -24.16 8.56
N TYR A 416 24.70 -23.63 7.34
CA TYR A 416 23.54 -23.65 6.46
C TYR A 416 23.05 -25.07 6.16
N GLU A 417 23.96 -25.98 5.83
CA GLU A 417 23.64 -27.38 5.56
C GLU A 417 23.12 -28.10 6.82
N THR A 418 23.66 -27.75 7.99
CA THR A 418 23.24 -28.33 9.28
C THR A 418 21.83 -27.88 9.66
N GLU A 419 21.50 -26.61 9.46
CA GLU A 419 20.15 -26.07 9.70
C GLU A 419 19.14 -26.64 8.70
N TYR A 420 19.51 -26.78 7.42
CA TYR A 420 18.67 -27.41 6.40
C TYR A 420 18.37 -28.88 6.73
N LEU A 421 19.39 -29.68 7.06
CA LEU A 421 19.20 -31.07 7.47
C LEU A 421 18.39 -31.19 8.76
N TYR A 422 18.55 -30.24 9.70
CA TYR A 422 17.72 -30.21 10.91
C TYR A 422 16.24 -29.98 10.56
N GLN A 423 15.95 -29.03 9.66
CA GLN A 423 14.60 -28.76 9.20
C GLN A 423 13.98 -30.01 8.56
N GLU A 424 14.67 -30.66 7.61
CA GLU A 424 14.15 -31.86 6.93
C GLU A 424 13.89 -33.03 7.89
N LEU A 425 14.80 -33.26 8.84
CA LEU A 425 14.78 -34.43 9.71
C LEU A 425 13.88 -34.26 10.93
N PHE A 426 14.06 -33.18 11.68
CA PHE A 426 13.43 -33.00 13.00
C PHE A 426 12.08 -32.28 12.89
N ILE A 427 11.94 -31.35 11.94
CA ILE A 427 10.71 -30.56 11.77
C ILE A 427 9.80 -31.22 10.75
N ASP A 428 10.28 -31.37 9.52
CA ASP A 428 9.50 -31.85 8.38
C ASP A 428 9.30 -33.37 8.38
N GLN A 429 10.12 -34.08 9.16
CA GLN A 429 10.13 -35.53 9.36
C GLN A 429 9.98 -36.31 8.05
N VAL A 430 10.72 -35.89 7.01
CA VAL A 430 10.54 -36.39 5.64
C VAL A 430 10.65 -37.92 5.52
N TYR A 431 11.46 -38.54 6.39
CA TYR A 431 11.68 -40.00 6.44
C TYR A 431 10.55 -40.80 7.12
N LEU A 432 9.61 -40.15 7.81
CA LEU A 432 8.45 -40.79 8.46
C LEU A 432 7.14 -40.52 7.71
N ARG A 433 7.21 -39.88 6.54
CA ARG A 433 6.04 -39.63 5.69
C ARG A 433 5.54 -40.93 5.06
N HIS A 434 4.33 -40.89 4.52
CA HIS A 434 3.72 -41.99 3.76
C HIS A 434 3.56 -43.31 4.54
N GLY A 435 3.40 -43.23 5.86
CA GLY A 435 3.11 -44.39 6.71
C GLY A 435 4.35 -45.17 7.16
N ILE A 436 5.55 -44.60 7.00
CA ILE A 436 6.79 -45.17 7.53
C ILE A 436 6.85 -44.93 9.05
N VAL A 437 7.02 -45.99 9.83
CA VAL A 437 7.07 -45.93 11.30
C VAL A 437 8.34 -46.61 11.80
N LEU A 438 9.01 -45.98 12.77
CA LEU A 438 10.13 -46.58 13.51
C LEU A 438 9.57 -47.31 14.74
N ASN A 439 9.67 -48.64 14.74
CA ASN A 439 9.33 -49.46 15.89
C ASN A 439 10.44 -49.38 16.97
N ASP A 440 10.11 -49.72 18.21
CA ASP A 440 11.02 -49.61 19.36
C ASP A 440 12.35 -50.38 19.20
N ASP A 441 12.39 -51.45 18.41
CA ASP A 441 13.58 -52.28 18.15
C ASP A 441 14.10 -52.15 16.71
N ALA A 442 13.76 -51.06 16.03
CA ALA A 442 14.11 -50.86 14.63
C ALA A 442 15.62 -50.96 14.37
N CYS A 443 15.98 -51.68 13.30
CA CYS A 443 17.33 -51.68 12.74
C CYS A 443 17.37 -50.70 11.56
N VAL A 444 18.16 -49.63 11.69
CA VAL A 444 18.28 -48.56 10.70
C VAL A 444 19.68 -48.59 10.09
N VAL A 445 19.75 -48.57 8.77
CA VAL A 445 21.00 -48.48 8.01
C VAL A 445 21.04 -47.11 7.34
N ASP A 446 21.91 -46.23 7.84
CA ASP A 446 22.09 -44.87 7.36
C ASP A 446 23.32 -44.79 6.45
N VAL A 447 23.09 -44.69 5.14
CA VAL A 447 24.15 -44.68 4.11
C VAL A 447 24.31 -43.24 3.60
N GLY A 448 25.50 -42.66 3.80
CA GLY A 448 25.73 -41.23 3.58
C GLY A 448 25.30 -40.40 4.78
N ALA A 449 25.60 -40.90 5.98
CA ALA A 449 25.14 -40.34 7.24
C ALA A 449 25.66 -38.93 7.56
N ASN A 450 26.61 -38.40 6.75
CA ASN A 450 27.16 -37.06 6.85
C ASN A 450 27.70 -36.78 8.26
N ILE A 451 27.17 -35.77 8.98
CA ILE A 451 27.55 -35.45 10.37
C ILE A 451 26.72 -36.21 11.42
N GLY A 452 25.85 -37.14 11.00
CA GLY A 452 25.08 -38.02 11.89
C GLY A 452 23.76 -37.46 12.43
N LEU A 453 23.19 -36.41 11.83
CA LEU A 453 21.91 -35.84 12.32
C LEU A 453 20.74 -36.82 12.23
N PHE A 454 20.70 -37.67 11.20
CA PHE A 454 19.67 -38.70 11.08
C PHE A 454 19.83 -39.77 12.16
N THR A 455 21.07 -40.17 12.46
CA THR A 455 21.40 -41.04 13.60
C THR A 455 20.84 -40.48 14.91
N LEU A 456 21.03 -39.18 15.16
CA LEU A 456 20.50 -38.51 16.36
C LEU A 456 18.96 -38.48 16.36
N PHE A 457 18.35 -38.19 15.21
CA PHE A 457 16.90 -38.19 15.05
C PHE A 457 16.29 -39.55 15.40
N VAL A 458 16.85 -40.64 14.84
CA VAL A 458 16.38 -42.01 15.11
C VAL A 458 16.57 -42.34 16.59
N GLN A 459 17.73 -42.03 17.17
CA GLN A 459 18.03 -42.33 18.57
C GLN A 459 17.14 -41.54 19.54
N GLN A 460 16.73 -40.33 19.17
CA GLN A 460 15.80 -39.50 19.95
C GLN A 460 14.38 -40.07 19.92
N LYS A 461 13.92 -40.50 18.74
CA LYS A 461 12.56 -41.04 18.55
C LYS A 461 12.43 -42.47 19.06
N CYS A 462 13.46 -43.28 18.88
CA CYS A 462 13.51 -44.68 19.22
C CYS A 462 14.82 -45.01 19.96
N PRO A 463 14.86 -44.85 21.30
CA PRO A 463 16.08 -45.02 22.08
C PRO A 463 16.67 -46.44 22.08
N ASN A 464 15.91 -47.43 21.65
CA ASN A 464 16.30 -48.85 21.59
C ASN A 464 16.62 -49.31 20.16
N ALA A 465 16.49 -48.43 19.15
CA ALA A 465 16.89 -48.73 17.78
C ALA A 465 18.39 -49.02 17.67
N THR A 466 18.74 -49.92 16.74
CA THR A 466 20.13 -50.14 16.34
C THR A 466 20.39 -49.39 15.04
N VAL A 467 21.29 -48.41 15.05
CA VAL A 467 21.61 -47.59 13.88
C VAL A 467 23.03 -47.87 13.38
N TYR A 468 23.16 -48.36 12.15
CA TYR A 468 24.44 -48.53 11.46
C TYR A 468 24.63 -47.35 10.51
N SER A 469 25.54 -46.44 10.85
CA SER A 469 25.79 -45.20 10.09
C SER A 469 27.10 -45.29 9.30
N PHE A 470 27.03 -45.02 8.00
CA PHE A 470 28.15 -45.11 7.06
C PHE A 470 28.40 -43.76 6.39
N GLU A 471 29.60 -43.20 6.57
CA GLU A 471 30.00 -41.95 5.92
C GLU A 471 31.39 -42.12 5.27
N PRO A 472 31.49 -42.09 3.92
CA PRO A 472 32.75 -42.32 3.23
C PRO A 472 33.75 -41.14 3.34
N ALA A 473 33.29 -39.91 3.58
CA ALA A 473 34.16 -38.75 3.69
C ALA A 473 34.80 -38.68 5.10
N PRO A 474 36.14 -38.79 5.23
CA PRO A 474 36.79 -38.85 6.55
C PRO A 474 36.53 -37.62 7.44
N HIS A 475 36.29 -36.45 6.83
CA HIS A 475 36.03 -35.20 7.54
C HIS A 475 34.60 -35.08 8.07
N ALA A 476 33.62 -35.72 7.41
CA ALA A 476 32.24 -35.81 7.86
C ALA A 476 32.10 -36.94 8.90
N PHE A 477 32.72 -38.10 8.62
CA PHE A 477 32.74 -39.26 9.52
C PHE A 477 33.29 -38.92 10.91
N LYS A 478 34.35 -38.12 11.03
CA LYS A 478 34.85 -37.66 12.33
C LYS A 478 33.82 -36.87 13.15
N LYS A 479 32.96 -36.09 12.50
CA LYS A 479 31.91 -35.31 13.17
C LYS A 479 30.73 -36.20 13.54
N LEU A 480 30.34 -37.09 12.64
CA LEU A 480 29.39 -38.16 12.94
C LEU A 480 29.82 -38.96 14.17
N GLU A 481 31.07 -39.41 14.22
CA GLU A 481 31.61 -40.16 15.35
C GLU A 481 31.55 -39.34 16.64
N SER A 482 31.87 -38.05 16.58
CA SER A 482 31.85 -37.15 17.74
C SER A 482 30.41 -36.91 18.23
N ASN A 483 29.47 -36.67 17.32
CA ASN A 483 28.05 -36.46 17.61
C ASN A 483 27.41 -37.75 18.16
N ALA A 484 27.66 -38.88 17.52
CA ALA A 484 27.12 -40.17 17.94
C ALA A 484 27.67 -40.58 19.32
N ARG A 485 28.99 -40.47 19.57
CA ARG A 485 29.58 -40.77 20.89
C ARG A 485 28.97 -39.94 22.03
N LEU A 486 28.55 -38.72 21.73
CA LEU A 486 28.00 -37.83 22.74
C LEU A 486 26.54 -38.13 23.07
N TYR A 487 25.75 -38.56 22.09
CA TYR A 487 24.29 -38.58 22.18
C TYR A 487 23.67 -39.98 22.01
N CYS A 488 24.39 -40.94 21.46
CA CYS A 488 23.94 -42.30 21.23
C CYS A 488 24.52 -43.24 22.30
N LYS A 489 23.68 -44.12 22.86
CA LYS A 489 24.07 -45.00 23.98
C LYS A 489 25.10 -46.07 23.61
N ASN A 490 25.25 -46.38 22.31
CA ASN A 490 26.04 -47.51 21.79
C ASN A 490 27.07 -47.09 20.72
N ALA A 491 27.52 -45.83 20.73
CA ALA A 491 28.39 -45.25 19.68
C ALA A 491 29.89 -45.23 20.00
#